data_AF-A0A8X7N4S8-F1
#
_entry.id   AF-A0A8X7N4S8-F1
#
_cell.length_a   1.000
_cell.length_b   1.000
_cell.length_c   1.000
_cell.angle_alpha   90.00
_cell.angle_beta   90.00
_cell.angle_gamma   90.00
#
_symmetry.space_group_name_H-M   'P 1'
#
loop_
_entity.id
_entity.type
_entity.pdbx_description
1 polymer ?
#
loop_
_entity_poly.entity_id
_entity_poly.type
_entity_poly.pdbx_seq_one_letter_code
_entity_poly.pdbx_strand_id
1 'polypeptide(L)'
;MTASSASASLLDLPLSQESATALFPRSSFLILNPPPAESDITLTLDASPYYTTTSKHKLQGFKLIPDGFHIYTLTSSTTEAIPLQAILSFTRGHQVHLRTISSSSGTFGAPDQPSSSSRIYCNPIHQPLQPETITSIDQLRTSDPFLIPYPHTTRSAWLKATSHLQDERAGPSIVTRVCGIDEWTADAHVDSFTEVEAVPSHLSSSSSSKLSAAEQRLEDQLRSGGSGSRATANTLHFTPFDLKRSWKVGTVGSELTRWSVDKSWLLADMVQRAGDLDHLLAEFELAFVLFHRLHSPACLTHWTSLLSLFSRSAHACSRAPAHFSAHPADPRSKDTSSSSPSSSIEKEINNTLPKNTHVQFLQALLAQLQLIVVVQSQTQQSDKDFFSSLHPTLETDLLRELAILRRSISSGLASRAATQRSAMRYGGGSAQPNAGEGAADEEEGIQSLLGAWRSLSHFSSRAFGWALDEELDEEAEVREDEEAEEGEDAPVVVDLDDDEYE
;
A
#
# COMPACT_ATOMS: atom_id res chain seq x y z
N MET A 1 -29.50 -16.35 13.91
CA MET A 1 -28.97 -15.09 14.51
C MET A 1 -28.23 -14.35 13.40
N THR A 2 -28.94 -13.48 12.69
CA THR A 2 -28.45 -12.75 11.52
C THR A 2 -29.03 -11.34 11.60
N ALA A 3 -28.30 -10.43 12.24
CA ALA A 3 -28.65 -9.02 12.33
C ALA A 3 -27.36 -8.21 12.50
N SER A 4 -26.61 -8.01 11.40
CA SER A 4 -25.52 -7.01 11.33
C SER A 4 -25.04 -6.78 9.88
N SER A 5 -25.93 -6.49 8.92
CA SER A 5 -25.49 -6.01 7.60
C SER A 5 -26.37 -4.94 6.94
N ALA A 6 -27.35 -4.37 7.66
CA ALA A 6 -28.31 -3.42 7.09
C ALA A 6 -27.89 -1.94 7.20
N SER A 7 -26.81 -1.61 7.91
CA SER A 7 -26.37 -0.21 8.10
C SER A 7 -25.43 0.31 7.01
N ALA A 8 -24.84 -0.57 6.19
CA ALA A 8 -23.85 -0.17 5.19
C ALA A 8 -24.44 0.21 3.82
N SER A 9 -25.68 -0.19 3.49
CA SER A 9 -26.28 0.08 2.17
C SER A 9 -27.09 1.38 2.08
N LEU A 10 -27.35 2.05 3.21
CA LEU A 10 -28.17 3.26 3.26
C LEU A 10 -27.38 4.53 2.90
N LEU A 11 -26.04 4.45 2.89
CA LEU A 11 -25.16 5.60 2.66
C LEU A 11 -24.79 5.81 1.18
N ASP A 12 -25.09 4.87 0.29
CA ASP A 12 -24.81 5.02 -1.14
C ASP A 12 -25.95 5.72 -1.92
N LEU A 13 -27.03 6.11 -1.23
CA LEU A 13 -28.10 6.94 -1.78
C LEU A 13 -27.80 8.43 -1.60
N PRO A 14 -28.28 9.32 -2.50
CA PRO A 14 -28.16 10.76 -2.30
C PRO A 14 -28.70 11.15 -0.92
N LEU A 15 -27.89 11.91 -0.19
CA LEU A 15 -28.13 12.22 1.22
C LEU A 15 -29.47 12.97 1.39
N SER A 16 -30.39 12.40 2.18
CA SER A 16 -31.65 13.08 2.48
C SER A 16 -31.41 14.32 3.36
N GLN A 17 -32.27 15.33 3.25
CA GLN A 17 -32.18 16.54 4.09
C GLN A 17 -32.18 16.22 5.59
N GLU A 18 -32.94 15.21 6.01
CA GLU A 18 -32.98 14.73 7.39
C GLU A 18 -31.64 14.12 7.81
N SER A 19 -31.03 13.30 6.95
CA SER A 19 -29.71 12.71 7.19
C SER A 19 -28.64 13.79 7.26
N ALA A 20 -28.69 14.78 6.36
CA ALA A 20 -27.78 15.93 6.38
C ALA A 20 -27.89 16.74 7.67
N THR A 21 -29.11 16.97 8.16
CA THR A 21 -29.36 17.69 9.42
C THR A 21 -28.84 16.91 10.62
N ALA A 22 -28.98 15.58 10.61
CA ALA A 22 -28.47 14.70 11.67
C ALA A 22 -26.93 14.60 11.67
N LEU A 23 -26.30 14.67 10.49
CA LEU A 23 -24.85 14.60 10.33
C LEU A 23 -24.15 15.93 10.65
N PHE A 24 -24.77 17.07 10.33
CA PHE A 24 -24.20 18.40 10.52
C PHE A 24 -23.46 18.62 11.86
N PRO A 25 -24.01 18.29 13.04
CA PRO A 25 -23.33 18.53 14.32
C PRO A 25 -22.16 17.58 14.61
N ARG A 26 -21.96 16.54 13.79
CA ARG A 26 -20.92 15.52 13.94
C ARG A 26 -19.93 15.50 12.78
N SER A 27 -20.14 16.36 11.79
CA SER A 27 -19.33 16.38 10.59
C SER A 27 -18.38 17.56 10.59
N SER A 28 -17.27 17.34 9.89
CA SER A 28 -16.28 18.35 9.61
C SER A 28 -16.54 19.08 8.30
N PHE A 29 -15.91 20.24 8.15
CA PHE A 29 -16.03 21.15 7.02
C PHE A 29 -14.63 21.55 6.57
N LEU A 30 -14.40 21.60 5.26
CA LEU A 30 -13.22 22.24 4.67
C LEU A 30 -13.69 23.53 3.99
N ILE A 31 -13.13 24.66 4.39
CA ILE A 31 -13.45 25.98 3.84
C ILE A 31 -12.18 26.60 3.25
N LEU A 32 -12.30 27.09 2.03
CA LEU A 32 -11.27 27.80 1.30
C LEU A 32 -11.50 29.31 1.41
N ASN A 33 -10.55 30.04 1.99
CA ASN A 33 -10.65 31.48 2.18
C ASN A 33 -9.31 32.19 1.89
N PRO A 34 -9.22 33.08 0.89
CA PRO A 34 -10.29 33.47 -0.03
C PRO A 34 -10.68 32.31 -0.96
N PRO A 35 -11.89 32.36 -1.56
CA PRO A 35 -12.22 31.46 -2.66
C PRO A 35 -11.18 31.61 -3.77
N PRO A 36 -10.82 30.52 -4.47
CA PRO A 36 -9.84 30.55 -5.55
C PRO A 36 -10.21 31.62 -6.59
N ALA A 37 -9.25 32.50 -6.90
CA ALA A 37 -9.45 33.61 -7.84
C ALA A 37 -9.39 33.08 -9.29
N GLU A 38 -10.48 33.23 -10.06
CA GLU A 38 -10.67 33.03 -11.53
C GLU A 38 -9.89 31.92 -12.27
N SER A 39 -9.22 31.02 -11.56
CA SER A 39 -8.42 29.92 -12.08
C SER A 39 -9.28 28.65 -12.07
N ASP A 40 -9.20 27.81 -13.11
CA ASP A 40 -9.88 26.51 -13.09
C ASP A 40 -9.11 25.55 -12.19
N ILE A 41 -9.31 25.74 -10.90
CA ILE A 41 -8.84 24.83 -9.86
C ILE A 41 -9.81 23.67 -9.80
N THR A 42 -9.27 22.46 -9.80
CA THR A 42 -10.03 21.25 -9.57
C THR A 42 -9.68 20.69 -8.20
N LEU A 43 -10.71 20.48 -7.40
CA LEU A 43 -10.63 19.91 -6.06
C LEU A 43 -11.22 18.52 -6.05
N THR A 44 -10.62 17.64 -5.28
CA THR A 44 -11.21 16.33 -4.97
C THR A 44 -11.09 16.03 -3.48
N LEU A 45 -11.98 15.18 -3.00
CA LEU A 45 -11.98 14.67 -1.64
C LEU A 45 -12.06 13.14 -1.71
N ASP A 46 -11.07 12.45 -1.16
CA ASP A 46 -11.00 10.98 -1.16
C ASP A 46 -11.14 10.43 -2.58
N ALA A 47 -12.13 9.57 -2.81
CA ALA A 47 -12.48 8.99 -4.08
C ALA A 47 -13.59 9.78 -4.81
N SER A 48 -13.79 11.06 -4.50
CA SER A 48 -14.79 11.89 -5.18
C SER A 48 -14.48 12.08 -6.67
N PRO A 49 -15.50 12.38 -7.48
CA PRO A 49 -15.27 12.97 -8.80
C PRO A 49 -14.55 14.31 -8.68
N TYR A 50 -13.99 14.76 -9.79
CA TYR A 50 -13.32 16.04 -9.93
C TYR A 50 -14.32 17.20 -9.90
N TYR A 51 -14.12 18.15 -8.99
CA TYR A 51 -14.93 19.37 -8.90
C TYR A 51 -14.13 20.58 -9.33
N THR A 52 -14.43 21.10 -10.52
CA THR A 52 -13.73 22.26 -11.09
C THR A 52 -14.45 23.56 -10.75
N THR A 53 -13.70 24.51 -10.21
CA THR A 53 -14.16 25.88 -10.00
C THR A 53 -14.23 26.57 -11.36
N THR A 54 -15.38 27.16 -11.69
CA THR A 54 -15.52 27.99 -12.91
C THR A 54 -15.81 29.43 -12.49
N SER A 55 -15.58 30.40 -13.37
CA SER A 55 -15.92 31.81 -13.10
C SER A 55 -17.37 32.05 -12.65
N LYS A 56 -18.29 31.11 -12.95
CA LYS A 56 -19.69 31.15 -12.54
C LYS A 56 -19.99 30.46 -11.20
N HIS A 57 -19.14 29.54 -10.76
CA HIS A 57 -19.34 28.74 -9.55
C HIS A 57 -18.16 28.89 -8.61
N LYS A 58 -18.34 29.71 -7.57
CA LYS A 58 -17.36 29.92 -6.50
C LYS A 58 -17.40 28.73 -5.54
N LEU A 59 -16.72 27.64 -5.87
CA LEU A 59 -16.54 26.54 -4.93
C LEU A 59 -15.68 27.01 -3.75
N GLN A 60 -16.19 26.84 -2.53
CA GLN A 60 -15.51 27.25 -1.29
C GLN A 60 -15.06 26.06 -0.44
N GLY A 61 -15.25 24.81 -0.90
CA GLY A 61 -14.77 23.61 -0.20
C GLY A 61 -15.86 22.56 0.00
N PHE A 62 -15.76 21.79 1.08
CA PHE A 62 -16.58 20.61 1.34
C PHE A 62 -17.30 20.69 2.69
N LYS A 63 -18.49 20.09 2.76
CA LYS A 63 -19.31 19.98 3.97
C LYS A 63 -19.70 18.55 4.27
N LEU A 64 -20.08 18.30 5.51
CA LEU A 64 -20.56 16.99 5.97
C LEU A 64 -19.49 15.88 5.87
N ILE A 65 -18.21 16.25 6.06
CA ILE A 65 -17.09 15.31 6.04
C ILE A 65 -17.20 14.43 7.29
N PRO A 66 -17.28 13.09 7.15
CA PRO A 66 -17.39 12.19 8.30
C PRO A 66 -16.07 12.12 9.08
N ASP A 67 -16.11 11.57 10.30
CA ASP A 67 -14.89 11.29 11.06
C ASP A 67 -13.99 10.28 10.33
N GLY A 68 -12.68 10.49 10.43
CA GLY A 68 -11.67 9.55 9.91
C GLY A 68 -10.57 10.20 9.08
N PHE A 69 -9.82 9.36 8.36
CA PHE A 69 -8.78 9.72 7.42
C PHE A 69 -9.37 10.20 6.09
N HIS A 70 -8.90 11.37 5.65
CA HIS A 70 -9.29 12.01 4.40
C HIS A 70 -8.09 12.56 3.63
N ILE A 71 -8.21 12.57 2.31
CA ILE A 71 -7.27 13.25 1.41
C ILE A 71 -7.99 14.30 0.57
N TYR A 72 -7.52 15.54 0.65
CA TYR A 72 -7.98 16.63 -0.20
C TYR A 72 -6.95 16.85 -1.28
N THR A 73 -7.32 16.69 -2.55
CA THR A 73 -6.40 16.98 -3.65
C THR A 73 -6.75 18.25 -4.39
N LEU A 74 -5.72 18.91 -4.90
CA LEU A 74 -5.77 20.16 -5.63
C LEU A 74 -4.95 20.02 -6.90
N THR A 75 -5.57 20.39 -8.03
CA THR A 75 -4.88 20.60 -9.30
C THR A 75 -5.36 21.89 -9.92
N SER A 76 -4.49 22.55 -10.70
CA SER A 76 -4.79 23.82 -11.35
C SER A 76 -4.58 23.67 -12.85
N SER A 77 -5.56 24.10 -13.65
CA SER A 77 -5.49 24.06 -15.12
C SER A 77 -4.52 25.07 -15.73
N THR A 78 -4.07 26.05 -14.96
CA THR A 78 -3.50 27.30 -15.48
C THR A 78 -2.07 27.18 -16.01
N THR A 79 -1.37 26.08 -15.76
CA THR A 79 -0.05 25.83 -16.36
C THR A 79 0.17 24.34 -16.60
N GLU A 80 0.84 24.01 -17.71
CA GLU A 80 1.05 22.65 -18.24
C GLU A 80 1.85 21.70 -17.31
N ALA A 81 2.23 22.13 -16.09
CA ALA A 81 3.15 21.39 -15.23
C ALA A 81 2.95 21.59 -13.70
N ILE A 82 1.76 21.96 -13.20
CA ILE A 82 1.58 22.06 -11.73
C ILE A 82 1.46 20.64 -11.13
N PRO A 83 2.26 20.31 -10.10
CA PRO A 83 2.09 19.05 -9.37
C PRO A 83 0.68 18.91 -8.81
N LEU A 84 0.13 17.69 -8.85
CA LEU A 84 -1.02 17.36 -8.02
C LEU A 84 -0.61 17.49 -6.56
N GLN A 85 -1.35 18.27 -5.78
CA GLN A 85 -1.06 18.45 -4.36
C GLN A 85 -2.14 17.81 -3.52
N ALA A 86 -1.77 17.35 -2.34
CA ALA A 86 -2.72 16.90 -1.33
C ALA A 86 -2.41 17.41 0.07
N ILE A 87 -3.50 17.55 0.81
CA ILE A 87 -3.53 17.53 2.26
C ILE A 87 -4.09 16.18 2.70
N LEU A 88 -3.40 15.50 3.61
CA LEU A 88 -3.94 14.39 4.38
C LEU A 88 -4.33 14.90 5.76
N SER A 89 -5.54 14.57 6.21
CA SER A 89 -6.06 15.03 7.49
C SER A 89 -6.90 13.95 8.17
N PHE A 90 -6.91 13.99 9.50
CA PHE A 90 -7.76 13.15 10.35
C PHE A 90 -8.81 14.04 11.01
N THR A 91 -10.05 13.89 10.57
CA THR A 91 -11.16 14.72 11.06
C THR A 91 -11.89 14.02 12.21
N ARG A 92 -12.32 14.79 13.22
CA ARG A 92 -13.03 14.26 14.39
C ARG A 92 -14.13 15.21 14.87
N GLY A 93 -15.36 14.74 14.84
CA GLY A 93 -16.53 15.51 15.28
C GLY A 93 -16.76 16.75 14.43
N HIS A 94 -17.17 17.83 15.08
CA HIS A 94 -17.46 19.09 14.41
C HIS A 94 -16.21 19.97 14.30
N GLN A 95 -15.45 19.81 13.22
CA GLN A 95 -14.25 20.61 12.94
C GLN A 95 -14.42 21.44 11.67
N VAL A 96 -13.86 22.65 11.68
CA VAL A 96 -13.83 23.51 10.49
C VAL A 96 -12.37 23.75 10.12
N HIS A 97 -11.93 23.10 9.05
CA HIS A 97 -10.61 23.27 8.46
C HIS A 97 -10.65 24.48 7.55
N LEU A 98 -10.03 25.58 7.96
CA LEU A 98 -9.87 26.76 7.12
C LEU A 98 -8.52 26.67 6.40
N ARG A 99 -8.56 26.67 5.07
CA ARG A 99 -7.37 26.65 4.21
C ARG A 99 -7.40 27.79 3.21
N THR A 100 -6.24 28.20 2.75
CA THR A 100 -6.04 29.20 1.69
C THR A 100 -5.34 28.50 0.53
N ILE A 101 -5.62 28.95 -0.68
CA ILE A 101 -4.85 28.53 -1.85
C ILE A 101 -3.96 29.70 -2.23
N SER A 102 -2.65 29.50 -2.14
CA SER A 102 -1.67 30.51 -2.53
C SER A 102 -1.74 30.72 -4.05
N SER A 103 -2.01 31.95 -4.49
CA SER A 103 -2.12 32.29 -5.92
C SER A 103 -0.83 32.07 -6.70
N SER A 104 0.33 32.11 -6.04
CA SER A 104 1.64 31.99 -6.70
C SER A 104 2.10 30.55 -6.84
N SER A 105 1.82 29.70 -5.85
CA SER A 105 2.28 28.32 -5.81
C SER A 105 1.19 27.30 -6.10
N GLY A 106 -0.08 27.71 -6.12
CA GLY A 106 -1.21 26.79 -6.20
C GLY A 106 -1.24 25.82 -5.03
N THR A 107 -0.65 26.18 -3.89
CA THR A 107 -0.54 25.29 -2.73
C THR A 107 -1.58 25.60 -1.68
N PHE A 108 -2.02 24.56 -0.97
CA PHE A 108 -2.75 24.75 0.27
C PHE A 108 -1.85 25.38 1.34
N GLY A 109 -2.39 26.34 2.09
CA GLY A 109 -1.81 26.86 3.33
C GLY A 109 -2.89 27.14 4.35
N ALA A 110 -2.50 27.44 5.59
CA ALA A 110 -3.43 28.02 6.57
C ALA A 110 -3.36 29.56 6.52
N PRO A 111 -4.45 30.30 6.78
CA PRO A 111 -4.49 31.76 6.64
C PRO A 111 -3.50 32.48 7.56
N ASP A 112 -3.23 31.90 8.73
CA ASP A 112 -2.33 32.47 9.75
C ASP A 112 -1.05 31.62 9.92
N GLN A 113 -0.73 30.76 8.96
CA GLN A 113 0.44 29.89 9.07
C GLN A 113 1.72 30.74 9.07
N PRO A 114 2.56 30.66 10.11
CA PRO A 114 3.82 31.39 10.12
C PRO A 114 4.74 30.82 9.03
N SER A 115 5.49 31.68 8.35
CA SER A 115 6.46 31.27 7.33
C SER A 115 7.57 30.34 7.88
N SER A 116 7.70 30.26 9.22
CA SER A 116 8.64 29.39 9.92
C SER A 116 8.03 28.06 10.40
N SER A 117 6.78 27.72 10.02
CA SER A 117 6.18 26.44 10.41
C SER A 117 7.02 25.29 9.88
N SER A 118 7.37 24.35 10.76
CA SER A 118 8.23 23.21 10.44
C SER A 118 7.43 21.92 10.44
N ARG A 119 7.84 20.95 9.60
CA ARG A 119 7.26 19.61 9.60
C ARG A 119 7.81 18.81 10.78
N ILE A 120 6.92 18.14 11.49
CA ILE A 120 7.24 17.23 12.58
C ILE A 120 7.04 15.80 12.08
N TYR A 121 8.08 14.97 12.20
CA TYR A 121 8.09 13.55 11.81
C TYR A 121 8.01 12.59 13.01
N CYS A 122 7.88 13.13 14.22
CA CYS A 122 7.79 12.36 15.45
C CYS A 122 6.32 12.16 15.82
N ASN A 123 5.97 10.96 16.30
CA ASN A 123 4.65 10.72 16.87
C ASN A 123 4.37 11.78 17.95
N PRO A 124 3.33 12.60 17.79
CA PRO A 124 2.97 13.58 18.80
C PRO A 124 2.50 12.81 20.04
N ILE A 125 3.39 12.58 21.00
CA ILE A 125 3.04 12.11 22.36
C ILE A 125 2.06 13.11 23.00
N HIS A 126 2.07 14.35 22.51
CA HIS A 126 1.09 15.38 22.78
C HIS A 126 0.21 15.60 21.57
N GLN A 127 -1.06 15.19 21.68
CA GLN A 127 -2.15 15.55 20.79
C GLN A 127 -1.91 16.97 20.23
N PRO A 128 -1.71 17.16 18.91
CA PRO A 128 -1.52 18.50 18.38
C PRO A 128 -2.74 19.32 18.79
N LEU A 129 -2.49 20.50 19.38
CA LEU A 129 -3.52 21.48 19.68
C LEU A 129 -4.15 21.86 18.34
N GLN A 130 -5.19 21.14 17.93
CA GLN A 130 -5.90 21.49 16.73
C GLN A 130 -6.46 22.89 16.96
N PRO A 131 -6.10 23.87 16.11
CA PRO A 131 -6.66 25.19 16.23
C PRO A 131 -8.17 25.05 15.99
N GLU A 132 -8.96 25.13 17.06
CA GLU A 132 -10.40 25.32 16.96
C GLU A 132 -10.62 26.62 16.19
N THR A 133 -10.78 26.51 14.88
CA THR A 133 -11.19 27.64 14.08
C THR A 133 -12.67 27.80 14.33
N ILE A 134 -13.01 28.59 15.36
CA ILE A 134 -14.38 28.92 15.74
C ILE A 134 -14.98 29.75 14.60
N THR A 135 -15.51 29.06 13.62
CA THR A 135 -16.32 29.67 12.56
C THR A 135 -17.73 29.78 13.11
N SER A 136 -18.29 30.99 13.13
CA SER A 136 -19.68 31.16 13.58
C SER A 136 -20.64 30.32 12.71
N ILE A 137 -21.68 29.76 13.31
CA ILE A 137 -22.71 28.99 12.58
C ILE A 137 -23.31 29.82 11.44
N ASP A 138 -23.45 31.13 11.64
CA ASP A 138 -23.98 32.02 10.61
C ASP A 138 -23.03 32.14 9.40
N GLN A 139 -21.71 32.15 9.63
CA GLN A 139 -20.74 32.10 8.53
C GLN A 139 -20.83 30.77 7.77
N LEU A 140 -20.97 29.64 8.47
CA LEU A 140 -21.19 28.34 7.81
C LEU A 140 -22.47 28.35 6.97
N ARG A 141 -23.56 28.94 7.47
CA ARG A 141 -24.81 29.10 6.70
C ARG A 141 -24.64 29.95 5.45
N THR A 142 -23.85 31.03 5.53
CA THR A 142 -23.59 31.88 4.36
C THR A 142 -22.71 31.18 3.31
N SER A 143 -21.79 30.31 3.74
CA SER A 143 -20.92 29.53 2.85
C SER A 143 -21.60 28.27 2.31
N ASP A 144 -22.64 27.75 2.96
CA ASP A 144 -23.29 26.47 2.62
C ASP A 144 -23.66 26.28 1.13
N PRO A 145 -24.16 27.30 0.39
CA PRO A 145 -24.46 27.17 -1.04
C PRO A 145 -23.22 26.96 -1.92
N PHE A 146 -22.04 27.28 -1.40
CA PHE A 146 -20.74 27.20 -2.07
C PHE A 146 -19.92 25.98 -1.62
N LEU A 147 -20.46 25.16 -0.71
CA LEU A 147 -19.82 23.95 -0.20
C LEU A 147 -20.43 22.71 -0.83
N ILE A 148 -19.58 21.80 -1.27
CA ILE A 148 -19.98 20.52 -1.84
C ILE A 148 -20.21 19.51 -0.71
N PRO A 149 -21.35 18.82 -0.65
CA PRO A 149 -21.55 17.75 0.32
C PRO A 149 -20.59 16.58 0.05
N TYR A 150 -20.12 15.95 1.11
CA TYR A 150 -19.29 14.76 1.04
C TYR A 150 -19.93 13.67 0.13
N PRO A 151 -19.18 13.06 -0.80
CA PRO A 151 -19.72 12.07 -1.73
C PRO A 151 -19.90 10.72 -1.04
N HIS A 152 -21.07 10.51 -0.45
CA HIS A 152 -21.32 9.28 0.30
C HIS A 152 -21.31 8.01 -0.58
N THR A 153 -21.50 8.13 -1.90
CA THR A 153 -21.48 7.03 -2.87
C THR A 153 -20.13 6.30 -2.99
N THR A 154 -19.01 6.95 -2.66
CA THR A 154 -17.68 6.30 -2.66
C THR A 154 -17.18 5.97 -1.26
N ARG A 155 -17.92 6.38 -0.23
CA ARG A 155 -17.49 6.28 1.17
C ARG A 155 -17.20 4.85 1.58
N SER A 156 -18.07 3.91 1.23
CA SER A 156 -17.89 2.51 1.65
C SER A 156 -16.61 1.92 1.04
N ALA A 157 -16.34 2.20 -0.23
CA ALA A 157 -15.12 1.75 -0.90
C ALA A 157 -13.88 2.44 -0.32
N TRP A 158 -13.95 3.75 -0.04
CA TRP A 158 -12.88 4.52 0.59
C TRP A 158 -12.50 3.94 1.96
N LEU A 159 -13.49 3.73 2.84
CA LEU A 159 -13.26 3.20 4.19
C LEU A 159 -12.64 1.80 4.17
N LYS A 160 -13.03 0.96 3.21
CA LYS A 160 -12.43 -0.38 3.06
C LYS A 160 -10.99 -0.29 2.56
N ALA A 161 -10.72 0.57 1.56
CA ALA A 161 -9.39 0.71 0.97
C ALA A 161 -8.38 1.43 1.87
N THR A 162 -8.88 2.12 2.90
CA THR A 162 -8.09 2.86 3.90
C THR A 162 -8.29 2.31 5.31
N SER A 163 -8.72 1.06 5.45
CA SER A 163 -9.16 0.49 6.73
C SER A 163 -8.12 0.57 7.85
N HIS A 164 -6.84 0.35 7.54
CA HIS A 164 -5.74 0.44 8.50
C HIS A 164 -5.31 1.90 8.72
N LEU A 165 -5.47 2.77 7.71
CA LEU A 165 -5.34 4.21 7.89
C LEU A 165 -6.46 4.82 8.73
N GLN A 166 -7.66 4.23 8.75
CA GLN A 166 -8.75 4.67 9.63
C GLN A 166 -8.50 4.28 11.10
N ASP A 167 -7.59 3.35 11.37
CA ASP A 167 -7.23 2.97 12.73
C ASP A 167 -6.59 4.16 13.48
N GLU A 168 -7.10 4.44 14.68
CA GLU A 168 -6.70 5.63 15.45
C GLU A 168 -5.23 5.58 15.91
N ARG A 169 -4.63 4.39 15.96
CA ARG A 169 -3.24 4.19 16.34
C ARG A 169 -2.33 4.16 15.12
N ALA A 170 -2.61 3.28 14.16
CA ALA A 170 -1.74 3.07 13.00
C ALA A 170 -1.79 4.25 12.02
N GLY A 171 -2.99 4.74 11.67
CA GLY A 171 -3.17 5.76 10.65
C GLY A 171 -2.41 7.05 10.91
N PRO A 172 -2.70 7.79 12.01
CA PRO A 172 -1.99 9.01 12.35
C PRO A 172 -0.48 8.79 12.51
N SER A 173 -0.08 7.66 13.12
CA SER A 173 1.34 7.35 13.30
C SER A 173 2.07 7.18 11.98
N ILE A 174 1.46 6.52 10.99
CA ILE A 174 2.05 6.30 9.68
C ILE A 174 2.10 7.59 8.87
N VAL A 175 1.02 8.38 8.84
CA VAL A 175 1.00 9.65 8.11
C VAL A 175 2.02 10.62 8.69
N THR A 176 2.13 10.74 10.02
CA THR A 176 3.15 11.57 10.66
C THR A 176 4.56 11.09 10.35
N ARG A 177 4.82 9.78 10.46
CA ARG A 177 6.16 9.23 10.19
C ARG A 177 6.56 9.41 8.73
N VAL A 178 5.68 9.06 7.79
CA VAL A 178 6.00 9.01 6.35
C VAL A 178 5.97 10.40 5.72
N CYS A 179 4.92 11.19 5.95
CA CYS A 179 4.72 12.46 5.25
C CYS A 179 5.26 13.67 6.03
N GLY A 180 5.36 13.52 7.36
CA GLY A 180 5.49 14.65 8.27
C GLY A 180 4.17 15.43 8.38
N ILE A 181 3.83 15.88 9.58
CA ILE A 181 2.69 16.78 9.79
C ILE A 181 3.19 18.20 10.03
N ASP A 182 2.45 19.18 9.54
CA ASP A 182 2.66 20.58 9.87
C ASP A 182 2.21 20.82 11.32
N GLU A 183 3.09 21.44 12.12
CA GLU A 183 2.86 21.69 13.54
C GLU A 183 1.60 22.52 13.82
N TRP A 184 1.26 23.43 12.90
CA TRP A 184 0.15 24.36 13.06
C TRP A 184 -1.21 23.76 12.70
N THR A 185 -1.26 23.06 11.57
CA THR A 185 -2.51 22.52 11.02
C THR A 185 -2.77 21.08 11.42
N ALA A 186 -1.74 20.36 11.88
CA ALA A 186 -1.73 18.90 12.06
C ALA A 186 -2.03 18.11 10.77
N ASP A 187 -1.90 18.75 9.61
CA ASP A 187 -2.09 18.14 8.30
C ASP A 187 -0.75 17.68 7.73
N ALA A 188 -0.78 16.61 6.94
CA ALA A 188 0.37 16.23 6.12
C ALA A 188 0.20 16.79 4.70
N HIS A 189 1.26 17.40 4.18
CA HIS A 189 1.29 17.99 2.84
C HIS A 189 2.20 17.16 1.93
N VAL A 190 1.66 16.73 0.79
CA VAL A 190 2.38 15.92 -0.20
C VAL A 190 1.99 16.34 -1.61
N ASP A 191 2.84 16.05 -2.57
CA ASP A 191 2.58 16.32 -3.98
C ASP A 191 3.02 15.16 -4.88
N SER A 192 2.70 15.26 -6.18
CA SER A 192 3.01 14.23 -7.18
C SER A 192 4.51 13.98 -7.38
N PHE A 193 5.37 14.94 -7.01
CA PHE A 193 6.82 14.87 -7.20
C PHE A 193 7.59 14.68 -5.90
N THR A 194 6.88 14.47 -4.77
CA THR A 194 7.50 14.24 -3.49
C THR A 194 8.28 12.93 -3.57
N GLU A 195 9.60 13.02 -3.48
CA GLU A 195 10.50 11.88 -3.60
C GLU A 195 10.45 11.03 -2.33
N VAL A 196 10.75 9.74 -2.45
CA VAL A 196 10.93 8.87 -1.28
C VAL A 196 12.36 9.03 -0.79
N GLU A 197 12.55 9.07 0.53
CA GLU A 197 13.89 9.11 1.12
C GLU A 197 14.72 7.95 0.59
N ALA A 198 15.91 8.25 0.08
CA ALA A 198 16.79 7.24 -0.48
C ALA A 198 17.13 6.19 0.58
N VAL A 199 16.97 4.92 0.22
CA VAL A 199 17.36 3.80 1.07
C VAL A 199 18.83 3.97 1.47
N PRO A 200 19.17 3.98 2.77
CA PRO A 200 20.53 4.14 3.23
C PRO A 200 21.49 3.16 2.54
N SER A 201 22.69 3.63 2.19
CA SER A 201 23.69 2.86 1.42
C SER A 201 24.11 1.53 2.06
N HIS A 202 23.81 1.32 3.35
CA HIS A 202 24.08 0.05 4.04
C HIS A 202 23.02 -1.04 3.77
N LEU A 203 21.83 -0.65 3.29
CA LEU A 203 20.77 -1.55 2.85
C LEU A 203 20.80 -1.74 1.32
N SER A 204 21.20 -0.71 0.58
CA SER A 204 21.38 -0.78 -0.88
C SER A 204 22.77 -1.34 -1.21
N SER A 205 22.85 -2.66 -1.44
CA SER A 205 24.09 -3.31 -1.91
C SER A 205 24.04 -3.71 -3.39
N SER A 206 23.14 -3.15 -4.20
CA SER A 206 23.09 -3.46 -5.63
C SER A 206 22.91 -2.24 -6.54
N SER A 207 23.93 -2.02 -7.35
CA SER A 207 23.83 -1.51 -8.71
C SER A 207 23.35 -0.05 -8.90
N SER A 208 23.91 0.91 -8.16
CA SER A 208 24.32 2.10 -8.90
C SER A 208 25.34 1.63 -9.92
N SER A 209 25.12 1.93 -11.20
CA SER A 209 26.10 1.87 -12.29
C SER A 209 27.54 2.02 -11.79
N LYS A 210 28.51 1.36 -12.44
CA LYS A 210 29.97 1.46 -12.23
C LYS A 210 30.46 2.92 -12.37
N LEU A 211 29.98 3.82 -11.53
CA LEU A 211 30.46 5.17 -11.38
C LEU A 211 31.81 5.00 -10.72
N SER A 212 32.82 5.51 -11.41
CA SER A 212 34.14 5.59 -10.83
C SER A 212 34.07 6.37 -9.50
N ALA A 213 35.01 6.13 -8.59
CA ALA A 213 35.13 6.94 -7.37
C ALA A 213 35.27 8.45 -7.66
N ALA A 214 35.60 8.84 -8.91
CA ALA A 214 35.61 10.21 -9.37
C ALA A 214 34.20 10.73 -9.72
N GLU A 215 33.34 9.93 -10.35
CA GLU A 215 31.94 10.29 -10.62
C GLU A 215 31.11 10.35 -9.35
N GLN A 216 31.31 9.43 -8.41
CA GLN A 216 30.62 9.48 -7.12
C GLN A 216 31.02 10.74 -6.32
N ARG A 217 32.31 11.13 -6.38
CA ARG A 217 32.77 12.42 -5.82
C ARG A 217 32.21 13.64 -6.55
N LEU A 218 31.96 13.53 -7.86
CA LEU A 218 31.38 14.62 -8.65
C LEU A 218 29.89 14.78 -8.33
N GLU A 219 29.16 13.68 -8.17
CA GLU A 219 27.76 13.66 -7.74
C GLU A 219 27.62 14.21 -6.31
N ASP A 220 28.51 13.79 -5.40
CA ASP A 220 28.60 14.32 -4.05
C ASP A 220 28.98 15.81 -4.02
N GLN A 221 29.86 16.27 -4.92
CA GLN A 221 30.21 17.69 -5.07
C GLN A 221 29.06 18.52 -5.65
N LEU A 222 28.28 17.97 -6.58
CA LEU A 222 27.08 18.62 -7.14
C LEU A 222 25.94 18.67 -6.10
N ARG A 223 25.83 17.66 -5.22
CA ARG A 223 24.90 17.63 -4.10
C ARG A 223 25.34 18.53 -2.94
N SER A 224 26.64 18.62 -2.64
CA SER A 224 27.18 19.41 -1.52
C SER A 224 27.46 20.88 -1.85
N GLY A 225 27.60 21.25 -3.13
CA GLY A 225 27.83 22.63 -3.59
C GLY A 225 26.64 23.59 -3.38
N GLY A 226 25.49 23.10 -2.93
CA GLY A 226 24.29 23.88 -2.61
C GLY A 226 23.99 23.99 -1.12
N SER A 227 25.02 23.97 -0.25
CA SER A 227 24.86 24.10 1.22
C SER A 227 24.51 25.53 1.65
N GLY A 228 23.34 25.99 1.23
CA GLY A 228 22.54 26.96 1.96
C GLY A 228 21.36 26.20 2.52
N SER A 229 21.39 25.86 3.82
CA SER A 229 20.28 25.44 4.69
C SER A 229 18.94 25.21 3.95
N ARG A 230 18.87 24.14 3.15
CA ARG A 230 17.65 23.74 2.45
C ARG A 230 16.79 23.13 3.56
N ALA A 231 15.73 23.84 3.96
CA ALA A 231 14.68 23.28 4.80
C ALA A 231 14.43 21.84 4.32
N THR A 232 14.52 20.87 5.24
CA THR A 232 14.37 19.43 5.00
C THR A 232 13.42 19.18 3.83
N ALA A 233 13.99 18.78 2.69
CA ALA A 233 13.24 18.62 1.45
C ALA A 233 12.01 17.74 1.71
N ASN A 234 10.86 18.11 1.12
CA ASN A 234 9.64 17.31 1.12
C ASN A 234 9.96 15.91 0.58
N THR A 235 10.25 14.96 1.47
CA THR A 235 10.56 13.57 1.13
C THR A 235 9.67 12.67 1.96
N LEU A 236 9.29 11.52 1.39
CA LEU A 236 8.46 10.51 2.04
C LEU A 236 9.36 9.50 2.75
N HIS A 237 9.15 9.33 4.05
CA HIS A 237 9.94 8.46 4.92
C HIS A 237 9.25 7.09 5.11
N PHE A 238 8.99 6.40 4.01
CA PHE A 238 8.51 5.01 4.04
C PHE A 238 9.52 4.08 4.75
N THR A 239 9.06 2.93 5.23
CA THR A 239 9.95 1.92 5.82
C THR A 239 10.85 1.35 4.72
N PRO A 240 12.17 1.58 4.74
CA PRO A 240 13.03 1.21 3.62
C PRO A 240 13.28 -0.29 3.59
N PHE A 241 13.21 -0.95 2.44
CA PHE A 241 13.64 -2.34 2.29
C PHE A 241 14.18 -2.61 0.88
N ASP A 242 14.92 -3.70 0.75
CA ASP A 242 15.44 -4.16 -0.53
C ASP A 242 15.02 -5.62 -0.75
N LEU A 243 14.21 -5.85 -1.80
CA LEU A 243 13.78 -7.18 -2.19
C LEU A 243 14.96 -8.08 -2.58
N LYS A 244 16.08 -7.51 -3.04
CA LYS A 244 17.29 -8.27 -3.37
C LYS A 244 18.05 -8.74 -2.14
N ARG A 245 17.78 -8.18 -0.97
CA ARG A 245 18.43 -8.50 0.31
C ARG A 245 17.42 -8.92 1.35
N SER A 246 16.88 -10.11 1.19
CA SER A 246 15.78 -10.66 2.01
C SER A 246 16.20 -11.68 3.07
N TRP A 247 17.48 -11.67 3.49
CA TRP A 247 18.02 -12.58 4.50
C TRP A 247 18.64 -11.84 5.69
N LYS A 248 18.68 -12.53 6.83
CA LYS A 248 19.30 -12.02 8.06
C LYS A 248 20.80 -11.80 7.87
N VAL A 249 21.32 -10.74 8.46
CA VAL A 249 22.77 -10.47 8.46
C VAL A 249 23.51 -11.63 9.10
N GLY A 250 24.54 -12.15 8.41
CA GLY A 250 25.33 -13.30 8.86
C GLY A 250 24.80 -14.67 8.40
N THR A 251 23.68 -14.72 7.67
CA THR A 251 23.21 -15.95 7.03
C THR A 251 24.19 -16.38 5.93
N VAL A 252 24.51 -17.68 5.87
CA VAL A 252 25.45 -18.26 4.89
C VAL A 252 24.88 -19.55 4.27
N GLY A 253 25.41 -19.94 3.11
CA GLY A 253 25.11 -21.24 2.50
C GLY A 253 23.66 -21.41 2.05
N SER A 254 23.06 -22.57 2.33
CA SER A 254 21.70 -22.91 1.89
C SER A 254 20.62 -22.03 2.50
N GLU A 255 20.82 -21.52 3.73
CA GLU A 255 19.88 -20.58 4.34
C GLU A 255 19.87 -19.24 3.60
N LEU A 256 21.04 -18.78 3.12
CA LEU A 256 21.14 -17.56 2.33
C LEU A 256 20.36 -17.70 1.03
N THR A 257 20.57 -18.80 0.29
CA THR A 257 19.82 -19.10 -0.94
C THR A 257 18.32 -19.23 -0.69
N ARG A 258 17.93 -19.86 0.42
CA ARG A 258 16.52 -20.01 0.77
C ARG A 258 15.85 -18.65 0.99
N TRP A 259 16.43 -17.82 1.84
CA TRP A 259 15.86 -16.52 2.20
C TRP A 259 16.15 -15.43 1.16
N SER A 260 17.03 -15.67 0.18
CA SER A 260 17.15 -14.80 -1.00
C SER A 260 16.00 -15.00 -1.98
N VAL A 261 15.40 -16.20 -2.03
CA VAL A 261 14.20 -16.46 -2.86
C VAL A 261 12.93 -16.15 -2.08
N ASP A 262 12.78 -16.72 -0.88
CA ASP A 262 11.61 -16.50 -0.02
C ASP A 262 11.76 -15.23 0.81
N LYS A 263 10.84 -14.29 0.64
CA LYS A 263 10.87 -12.98 1.29
C LYS A 263 10.26 -12.97 2.70
N SER A 264 9.86 -14.12 3.24
CA SER A 264 9.16 -14.22 4.53
C SER A 264 9.96 -13.67 5.70
N TRP A 265 11.30 -13.82 5.70
CA TRP A 265 12.14 -13.18 6.73
C TRP A 265 12.10 -11.66 6.61
N LEU A 266 12.24 -11.14 5.39
CA LEU A 266 12.18 -9.70 5.12
C LEU A 266 10.81 -9.12 5.49
N LEU A 267 9.73 -9.87 5.27
CA LEU A 267 8.39 -9.47 5.68
C LEU A 267 8.27 -9.37 7.21
N ALA A 268 8.79 -10.36 7.94
CA ALA A 268 8.82 -10.32 9.40
C ALA A 268 9.65 -9.14 9.93
N ASP A 269 10.82 -8.90 9.34
CA ASP A 269 11.68 -7.75 9.65
C ASP A 269 10.98 -6.40 9.34
N MET A 270 10.27 -6.31 8.21
CA MET A 270 9.48 -5.14 7.84
C MET A 270 8.34 -4.85 8.81
N VAL A 271 7.59 -5.88 9.23
CA VAL A 271 6.55 -5.75 10.24
C VAL A 271 7.13 -5.24 11.56
N GLN A 272 8.28 -5.76 11.97
CA GLN A 272 8.95 -5.31 13.20
C GLN A 272 9.43 -3.85 13.10
N ARG A 273 9.98 -3.44 11.94
CA ARG A 273 10.46 -2.06 11.73
C ARG A 273 9.35 -1.05 11.53
N ALA A 274 8.23 -1.45 10.94
CA ALA A 274 7.02 -0.62 10.87
C ALA A 274 6.35 -0.47 12.25
N GLY A 275 6.52 -1.46 13.13
CA GLY A 275 6.04 -1.49 14.51
C GLY A 275 5.14 -2.69 14.77
N ASP A 276 4.17 -2.91 13.89
CA ASP A 276 3.31 -4.09 13.83
C ASP A 276 2.74 -4.25 12.41
N LEU A 277 1.89 -5.27 12.21
CA LEU A 277 1.30 -5.56 10.90
C LEU A 277 0.35 -4.44 10.45
N ASP A 278 -0.41 -3.85 11.37
CA ASP A 278 -1.38 -2.80 11.06
C ASP A 278 -0.68 -1.55 10.54
N HIS A 279 0.48 -1.21 11.11
CA HIS A 279 1.34 -0.13 10.63
C HIS A 279 1.89 -0.39 9.22
N LEU A 280 2.29 -1.63 8.92
CA LEU A 280 2.77 -1.99 7.58
C LEU A 280 1.63 -1.96 6.55
N LEU A 281 0.43 -2.42 6.91
CA LEU A 281 -0.75 -2.38 6.04
C LEU A 281 -1.28 -0.95 5.85
N ALA A 282 -1.24 -0.10 6.87
CA ALA A 282 -1.53 1.33 6.74
C ALA A 282 -0.51 2.02 5.82
N GLU A 283 0.77 1.62 5.86
CA GLU A 283 1.79 2.12 4.93
C GLU A 283 1.51 1.66 3.48
N PHE A 284 1.08 0.41 3.29
CA PHE A 284 0.63 -0.11 2.00
C PHE A 284 -0.59 0.66 1.45
N GLU A 285 -1.59 0.93 2.29
CA GLU A 285 -2.76 1.74 1.95
C GLU A 285 -2.39 3.21 1.64
N LEU A 286 -1.44 3.80 2.38
CA LEU A 286 -0.99 5.17 2.15
C LEU A 286 -0.30 5.30 0.79
N ALA A 287 0.64 4.41 0.50
CA ALA A 287 1.31 4.36 -0.79
C ALA A 287 0.28 4.26 -1.94
N PHE A 288 -0.72 3.38 -1.77
CA PHE A 288 -1.83 3.23 -2.71
C PHE A 288 -2.58 4.54 -2.95
N VAL A 289 -3.09 5.17 -1.88
CA VAL A 289 -3.87 6.40 -1.98
C VAL A 289 -3.06 7.51 -2.66
N LEU A 290 -1.78 7.64 -2.31
CA LEU A 290 -0.92 8.69 -2.86
C LEU A 290 -0.64 8.48 -4.35
N PHE A 291 -0.31 7.28 -4.81
CA PHE A 291 -0.12 7.08 -6.25
C PHE A 291 -1.45 7.14 -7.01
N HIS A 292 -2.54 6.65 -6.42
CA HIS A 292 -3.85 6.66 -7.07
C HIS A 292 -4.40 8.07 -7.24
N ARG A 293 -4.23 8.95 -6.23
CA ARG A 293 -4.81 10.31 -6.23
C ARG A 293 -3.85 11.41 -6.69
N LEU A 294 -2.54 11.21 -6.54
CA LEU A 294 -1.53 12.20 -6.93
C LEU A 294 -0.68 11.76 -8.10
N HIS A 295 -0.84 10.53 -8.58
CA HIS A 295 0.02 9.96 -9.63
C HIS A 295 1.51 10.01 -9.25
N SER A 296 1.81 9.86 -7.95
CA SER A 296 3.17 9.83 -7.44
C SER A 296 3.87 8.52 -7.86
N PRO A 297 4.90 8.56 -8.74
CA PRO A 297 5.60 7.36 -9.19
C PRO A 297 6.39 6.70 -8.05
N ALA A 298 6.87 7.49 -7.10
CA ALA A 298 7.63 7.00 -5.96
C ALA A 298 6.74 6.18 -5.01
N CYS A 299 5.49 6.63 -4.78
CA CYS A 299 4.50 5.86 -4.02
C CYS A 299 4.07 4.59 -4.74
N LEU A 300 3.95 4.62 -6.08
CA LEU A 300 3.67 3.42 -6.86
C LEU A 300 4.78 2.38 -6.70
N THR A 301 6.04 2.81 -6.82
CA THR A 301 7.21 1.93 -6.66
C THR A 301 7.25 1.28 -5.28
N HIS A 302 6.91 2.04 -4.23
CA HIS A 302 6.82 1.49 -2.87
C HIS A 302 5.66 0.50 -2.73
N TRP A 303 4.49 0.84 -3.25
CA TRP A 303 3.31 -0.04 -3.24
C TRP A 303 3.55 -1.36 -3.99
N THR A 304 4.13 -1.32 -5.18
CA THR A 304 4.48 -2.54 -5.94
C THR A 304 5.57 -3.35 -5.24
N SER A 305 6.54 -2.70 -4.60
CA SER A 305 7.56 -3.40 -3.81
C SER A 305 6.95 -4.14 -2.61
N LEU A 306 5.96 -3.55 -1.94
CA LEU A 306 5.22 -4.21 -0.85
C LEU A 306 4.36 -5.37 -1.40
N LEU A 307 3.68 -5.19 -2.52
CA LEU A 307 2.96 -6.25 -3.21
C LEU A 307 3.89 -7.44 -3.52
N SER A 308 5.08 -7.20 -4.09
CA SER A 308 6.07 -8.25 -4.35
C SER A 308 6.59 -8.89 -3.06
N LEU A 309 6.79 -8.10 -1.99
CA LEU A 309 7.21 -8.61 -0.68
C LEU A 309 6.20 -9.63 -0.14
N PHE A 310 4.90 -9.28 -0.10
CA PHE A 310 3.85 -10.19 0.37
C PHE A 310 3.70 -11.42 -0.54
N SER A 311 3.71 -11.21 -1.87
CA SER A 311 3.50 -12.26 -2.86
C SER A 311 4.60 -13.31 -2.85
N ARG A 312 5.85 -12.89 -2.63
CA ARG A 312 7.05 -13.76 -2.61
C ARG A 312 7.41 -14.26 -1.20
N SER A 313 6.56 -14.04 -0.20
CA SER A 313 6.73 -14.54 1.16
C SER A 313 6.00 -15.87 1.37
N ALA A 314 6.43 -16.90 0.62
CA ALA A 314 5.74 -18.20 0.55
C ALA A 314 5.66 -18.92 1.90
N HIS A 315 6.75 -18.94 2.68
CA HIS A 315 6.75 -19.55 4.01
C HIS A 315 5.80 -18.85 4.99
N ALA A 316 5.73 -17.51 4.97
CA ALA A 316 4.79 -16.75 5.79
C ALA A 316 3.34 -16.94 5.34
N CYS A 317 3.10 -17.04 4.03
CA CYS A 317 1.77 -17.20 3.45
C CYS A 317 1.11 -18.52 3.82
N SER A 318 1.79 -19.63 3.53
CA SER A 318 1.17 -20.95 3.52
C SER A 318 2.01 -22.02 4.20
N ARG A 319 3.15 -21.63 4.80
CA ARG A 319 4.21 -22.53 5.29
C ARG A 319 4.72 -23.46 4.19
N ALA A 320 4.70 -22.97 2.94
CA ALA A 320 5.27 -23.69 1.83
C ALA A 320 6.75 -24.05 2.13
N PRO A 321 7.19 -25.25 1.75
CA PRO A 321 8.58 -25.62 1.81
C PRO A 321 9.36 -24.78 0.79
N ALA A 322 10.66 -24.56 1.01
CA ALA A 322 11.46 -23.77 0.09
C ALA A 322 11.45 -24.40 -1.32
N HIS A 323 11.54 -23.59 -2.37
CA HIS A 323 11.52 -24.07 -3.76
C HIS A 323 12.56 -25.19 -4.04
N PHE A 324 13.70 -25.14 -3.35
CA PHE A 324 14.79 -26.13 -3.49
C PHE A 324 14.71 -27.30 -2.51
N SER A 325 13.71 -27.32 -1.62
CA SER A 325 13.52 -28.45 -0.72
C SER A 325 12.74 -29.54 -1.45
N ALA A 326 13.25 -30.77 -1.34
CA ALA A 326 12.59 -31.93 -1.94
C ALA A 326 11.13 -31.98 -1.50
N HIS A 327 10.24 -32.18 -2.46
CA HIS A 327 8.80 -32.26 -2.19
C HIS A 327 8.55 -33.29 -1.07
N PRO A 328 7.66 -33.03 -0.10
CA PRO A 328 7.43 -33.93 1.04
C PRO A 328 7.00 -35.36 0.64
N ALA A 329 6.55 -35.54 -0.61
CA ALA A 329 6.23 -36.85 -1.17
C ALA A 329 7.41 -37.59 -1.83
N ASP A 330 8.57 -36.95 -2.05
CA ASP A 330 9.74 -37.64 -2.61
C ASP A 330 10.30 -38.61 -1.56
N PRO A 331 10.30 -39.94 -1.81
CA PRO A 331 10.83 -40.92 -0.87
C PRO A 331 12.31 -40.72 -0.54
N ARG A 332 13.08 -40.04 -1.40
CA ARG A 332 14.51 -39.74 -1.19
C ARG A 332 14.75 -38.65 -0.15
N SER A 333 13.74 -37.85 0.17
CA SER A 333 13.84 -36.82 1.23
C SER A 333 13.88 -37.39 2.65
N LYS A 334 13.57 -38.68 2.82
CA LYS A 334 13.45 -39.33 4.14
C LYS A 334 14.78 -39.41 4.89
N ASP A 335 15.90 -39.53 4.19
CA ASP A 335 17.19 -39.78 4.82
C ASP A 335 17.81 -38.53 5.48
N THR A 336 17.25 -37.33 5.24
CA THR A 336 17.64 -36.07 5.90
C THR A 336 16.61 -35.56 6.91
N SER A 337 15.46 -36.23 7.05
CA SER A 337 14.30 -35.75 7.83
C SER A 337 14.31 -36.12 9.33
N SER A 338 15.34 -36.82 9.82
CA SER A 338 15.48 -37.06 11.25
C SER A 338 15.92 -35.78 11.96
N SER A 339 14.95 -35.00 12.44
CA SER A 339 15.13 -33.91 13.40
C SER A 339 15.98 -32.71 12.95
N SER A 340 15.69 -32.10 11.81
CA SER A 340 16.10 -30.70 11.65
C SER A 340 15.19 -29.84 12.55
N PRO A 341 15.68 -29.29 13.68
CA PRO A 341 14.91 -28.31 14.42
C PRO A 341 14.56 -27.19 13.43
N SER A 342 13.28 -26.79 13.38
CA SER A 342 12.86 -25.58 12.65
C SER A 342 13.90 -24.50 12.88
N SER A 343 14.47 -23.95 11.80
CA SER A 343 15.61 -23.04 11.93
C SER A 343 15.22 -21.89 12.86
N SER A 344 16.18 -21.31 13.58
CA SER A 344 15.87 -20.21 14.51
C SER A 344 15.10 -19.09 13.82
N ILE A 345 15.37 -18.89 12.52
CA ILE A 345 14.72 -17.93 11.62
C ILE A 345 13.24 -18.28 11.41
N GLU A 346 12.87 -19.54 11.17
CA GLU A 346 11.45 -19.92 11.01
C GLU A 346 10.66 -19.66 12.29
N LYS A 347 11.25 -19.95 13.46
CA LYS A 347 10.60 -19.65 14.75
C LYS A 347 10.42 -18.14 14.94
N GLU A 348 11.43 -17.35 14.57
CA GLU A 348 11.38 -15.88 14.60
C GLU A 348 10.26 -15.36 13.70
N ILE A 349 10.17 -15.83 12.45
CA ILE A 349 9.09 -15.45 11.52
C ILE A 349 7.71 -15.79 12.10
N ASN A 350 7.52 -17.01 12.60
CA ASN A 350 6.23 -17.46 13.16
C ASN A 350 5.83 -16.70 14.45
N ASN A 351 6.80 -16.19 15.20
CA ASN A 351 6.53 -15.40 16.39
C ASN A 351 6.22 -13.94 16.06
N THR A 352 6.82 -13.40 14.99
CA THR A 352 6.65 -12.01 14.59
C THR A 352 5.39 -11.80 13.74
N LEU A 353 5.10 -12.72 12.82
CA LEU A 353 3.98 -12.58 11.88
C LEU A 353 2.69 -13.18 12.44
N PRO A 354 1.59 -12.41 12.51
CA PRO A 354 0.26 -12.95 12.78
C PRO A 354 -0.15 -14.03 11.77
N LYS A 355 -0.88 -15.05 12.21
CA LYS A 355 -1.36 -16.16 11.33
C LYS A 355 -2.22 -15.67 10.16
N ASN A 356 -2.88 -14.51 10.30
CA ASN A 356 -3.77 -13.93 9.30
C ASN A 356 -3.09 -12.86 8.43
N THR A 357 -1.76 -12.75 8.44
CA THR A 357 -1.00 -11.71 7.71
C THR A 357 -1.43 -11.59 6.24
N HIS A 358 -1.40 -12.69 5.49
CA HIS A 358 -1.80 -12.69 4.07
C HIS A 358 -3.30 -12.53 3.85
N VAL A 359 -4.14 -12.90 4.82
CA VAL A 359 -5.59 -12.67 4.76
C VAL A 359 -5.87 -11.17 4.77
N GLN A 360 -5.27 -10.44 5.71
CA GLN A 360 -5.44 -8.99 5.84
C GLN A 360 -4.87 -8.25 4.62
N PHE A 361 -3.70 -8.67 4.14
CA PHE A 361 -3.12 -8.15 2.90
C PHE A 361 -4.03 -8.32 1.69
N LEU A 362 -4.56 -9.53 1.45
CA LEU A 362 -5.47 -9.81 0.33
C LEU A 362 -6.77 -9.00 0.44
N GLN A 363 -7.28 -8.80 1.66
CA GLN A 363 -8.46 -7.96 1.89
C GLN A 363 -8.18 -6.48 1.59
N ALA A 364 -7.03 -5.96 2.00
CA ALA A 364 -6.60 -4.60 1.68
C ALA A 364 -6.45 -4.41 0.16
N LEU A 365 -5.77 -5.35 -0.52
CA LEU A 365 -5.60 -5.32 -1.98
C LEU A 365 -6.96 -5.38 -2.70
N LEU A 366 -7.86 -6.28 -2.29
CA LEU A 366 -9.21 -6.36 -2.84
C LEU A 366 -9.96 -5.03 -2.68
N ALA A 367 -9.88 -4.39 -1.52
CA ALA A 367 -10.53 -3.12 -1.27
C ALA A 367 -9.97 -1.99 -2.14
N GLN A 368 -8.65 -1.97 -2.37
CA GLN A 368 -7.99 -1.02 -3.27
C GLN A 368 -8.46 -1.20 -4.73
N LEU A 369 -8.54 -2.45 -5.22
CA LEU A 369 -9.06 -2.74 -6.56
C LEU A 369 -10.54 -2.37 -6.69
N GLN A 370 -11.35 -2.60 -5.65
CA GLN A 370 -12.74 -2.13 -5.61
C GLN A 370 -12.85 -0.62 -5.70
N LEU A 371 -11.96 0.11 -5.03
CA LEU A 371 -11.94 1.57 -5.08
C LEU A 371 -11.63 2.08 -6.49
N ILE A 372 -10.69 1.45 -7.22
CA ILE A 372 -10.39 1.80 -8.61
C ILE A 372 -11.66 1.72 -9.47
N VAL A 373 -12.38 0.59 -9.41
CA VAL A 373 -13.62 0.39 -10.19
C VAL A 373 -14.69 1.42 -9.84
N VAL A 374 -14.85 1.71 -8.54
CA VAL A 374 -15.83 2.70 -8.07
C VAL A 374 -15.48 4.09 -8.61
N VAL A 375 -14.22 4.51 -8.56
CA VAL A 375 -13.76 5.81 -9.08
C VAL A 375 -13.92 5.88 -10.60
N GLN A 376 -13.51 4.83 -11.33
CA GLN A 376 -13.66 4.75 -12.79
C GLN A 376 -15.13 4.87 -13.22
N SER A 377 -16.04 4.21 -12.51
CA SER A 377 -17.48 4.25 -12.83
C SER A 377 -18.09 5.65 -12.74
N GLN A 378 -17.46 6.57 -11.98
CA GLN A 378 -17.94 7.93 -11.78
C GLN A 378 -17.34 8.93 -12.78
N THR A 379 -16.14 8.64 -13.28
CA THR A 379 -15.57 9.42 -14.37
C THR A 379 -16.33 9.07 -15.66
N GLN A 380 -17.04 10.04 -16.25
CA GLN A 380 -17.75 9.87 -17.54
C GLN A 380 -16.82 9.55 -18.73
N GLN A 381 -15.54 9.32 -18.48
CA GLN A 381 -14.51 9.08 -19.47
C GLN A 381 -14.46 7.56 -19.74
N SER A 382 -15.46 7.09 -20.49
CA SER A 382 -15.72 5.67 -20.76
C SER A 382 -14.59 4.90 -21.45
N ASP A 383 -13.63 5.60 -22.05
CA ASP A 383 -12.72 4.99 -23.03
C ASP A 383 -11.30 4.77 -22.51
N LYS A 384 -10.97 5.19 -21.28
CA LYS A 384 -9.62 5.01 -20.72
C LYS A 384 -9.65 4.10 -19.51
N ASP A 385 -9.12 2.90 -19.67
CA ASP A 385 -8.85 2.01 -18.55
C ASP A 385 -7.74 2.61 -17.65
N PHE A 386 -7.86 2.39 -16.35
CA PHE A 386 -6.96 2.89 -15.31
C PHE A 386 -5.53 2.38 -15.57
N PHE A 387 -5.41 1.10 -15.88
CA PHE A 387 -4.12 0.46 -16.17
C PHE A 387 -3.50 0.97 -17.46
N SER A 388 -4.31 1.20 -18.49
CA SER A 388 -3.85 1.74 -19.78
C SER A 388 -3.40 3.21 -19.71
N SER A 389 -4.03 4.01 -18.83
CA SER A 389 -3.82 5.46 -18.80
C SER A 389 -2.71 5.92 -17.87
N LEU A 390 -2.56 5.29 -16.70
CA LEU A 390 -1.62 5.74 -15.68
C LEU A 390 -0.30 4.99 -15.77
N HIS A 391 -0.33 3.66 -15.88
CA HIS A 391 0.88 2.84 -15.87
C HIS A 391 0.69 1.56 -16.71
N PRO A 392 1.11 1.57 -17.98
CA PRO A 392 0.89 0.45 -18.90
C PRO A 392 1.45 -0.90 -18.44
N THR A 393 2.48 -0.92 -17.60
CA THR A 393 3.07 -2.17 -17.08
C THR A 393 2.44 -2.64 -15.77
N LEU A 394 1.68 -1.78 -15.07
CA LEU A 394 1.18 -2.06 -13.73
C LEU A 394 0.27 -3.28 -13.69
N GLU A 395 -0.59 -3.43 -14.68
CA GLU A 395 -1.47 -4.60 -14.79
C GLU A 395 -0.66 -5.89 -14.93
N THR A 396 0.30 -5.91 -15.86
CA THR A 396 1.18 -7.06 -16.09
C THR A 396 2.00 -7.40 -14.83
N ASP A 397 2.55 -6.39 -14.17
CA ASP A 397 3.33 -6.57 -12.94
C ASP A 397 2.47 -7.11 -11.80
N LEU A 398 1.23 -6.61 -11.65
CA LEU A 398 0.27 -7.09 -10.65
C LEU A 398 -0.15 -8.54 -10.93
N LEU A 399 -0.44 -8.88 -12.18
CA LEU A 399 -0.79 -10.26 -12.58
C LEU A 399 0.36 -11.22 -12.28
N ARG A 400 1.61 -10.83 -12.58
CA ARG A 400 2.80 -11.61 -12.28
C ARG A 400 2.92 -11.88 -10.77
N GLU A 401 2.81 -10.85 -9.93
CA GLU A 401 2.90 -11.05 -8.48
C GLU A 401 1.74 -11.87 -7.91
N LEU A 402 0.52 -11.71 -8.44
CA LEU A 402 -0.62 -12.53 -8.05
C LEU A 402 -0.46 -14.00 -8.43
N ALA A 403 0.14 -14.30 -9.58
CA ALA A 403 0.46 -15.66 -9.98
C ALA A 403 1.46 -16.32 -9.01
N ILE A 404 2.51 -15.58 -8.60
CA ILE A 404 3.49 -16.05 -7.61
C ILE A 404 2.80 -16.32 -6.26
N LEU A 405 1.92 -15.42 -5.82
CA LEU A 405 1.16 -15.60 -4.58
C LEU A 405 0.25 -16.83 -4.66
N ARG A 406 -0.43 -17.05 -5.79
CA ARG A 406 -1.26 -18.24 -6.02
C ARG A 406 -0.44 -19.51 -5.89
N ARG A 407 0.70 -19.62 -6.59
CA ARG A 407 1.59 -20.78 -6.52
C ARG A 407 2.05 -21.04 -5.09
N SER A 408 2.35 -19.98 -4.35
CA SER A 408 2.72 -20.07 -2.93
C SER A 408 1.59 -20.65 -2.07
N ILE A 409 0.34 -20.25 -2.31
CA ILE A 409 -0.84 -20.81 -1.63
C ILE A 409 -1.00 -22.29 -1.98
N SER A 410 -1.00 -22.64 -3.28
CA SER A 410 -1.11 -24.03 -3.77
C SER A 410 -0.03 -24.94 -3.17
N SER A 411 1.23 -24.51 -3.21
CA SER A 411 2.37 -25.27 -2.68
C SER A 411 2.25 -25.55 -1.18
N GLY A 412 1.80 -24.57 -0.39
CA GLY A 412 1.58 -24.77 1.04
C GLY A 412 0.44 -25.75 1.33
N LEU A 413 -0.63 -25.75 0.53
CA LEU A 413 -1.70 -26.74 0.63
C LEU A 413 -1.22 -28.15 0.30
N ALA A 414 -0.46 -28.30 -0.79
CA ALA A 414 0.11 -29.58 -1.21
C ALA A 414 1.04 -30.16 -0.14
N SER A 415 1.93 -29.32 0.41
CA SER A 415 2.85 -29.68 1.50
C SER A 415 2.09 -30.17 2.74
N ARG A 416 1.06 -29.45 3.16
CA ARG A 416 0.24 -29.86 4.32
C ARG A 416 -0.50 -31.17 4.08
N ALA A 417 -1.10 -31.34 2.90
CA ALA A 417 -1.77 -32.59 2.54
C ALA A 417 -0.80 -33.79 2.56
N ALA A 418 0.44 -33.61 2.10
CA ALA A 418 1.47 -34.63 2.15
C ALA A 418 1.89 -34.98 3.59
N THR A 419 2.05 -33.98 4.47
CA THR A 419 2.35 -34.19 5.89
C THR A 419 1.21 -34.93 6.61
N GLN A 420 -0.05 -34.55 6.35
CA GLN A 420 -1.22 -35.24 6.92
C GLN A 420 -1.29 -36.72 6.49
N ARG A 421 -1.07 -37.02 5.21
CA ARG A 421 -1.03 -38.41 4.71
C ARG A 421 0.10 -39.22 5.34
N SER A 422 1.26 -38.60 5.54
CA SER A 422 2.41 -39.24 6.17
C SER A 422 2.13 -39.55 7.65
N ALA A 423 1.51 -38.62 8.37
CA ALA A 423 1.08 -38.84 9.75
C ALA A 423 0.08 -40.02 9.87
N MET A 424 -0.87 -40.13 8.93
CA MET A 424 -1.83 -41.24 8.91
C MET A 424 -1.20 -42.61 8.61
N ARG A 425 -0.16 -42.68 7.76
CA ARG A 425 0.46 -43.96 7.35
C ARG A 425 1.36 -44.57 8.42
N TYR A 426 2.00 -43.77 9.26
CA TYR A 426 2.98 -44.24 10.25
C TYR A 426 2.48 -44.11 11.71
N GLY A 427 1.38 -43.40 11.95
CA GLY A 427 0.77 -43.20 13.27
C GLY A 427 -0.10 -44.37 13.74
N GLY A 428 0.49 -45.56 13.91
CA GLY A 428 -0.16 -46.66 14.60
C GLY A 428 -0.20 -46.45 16.12
N GLY A 429 -1.26 -45.83 16.65
CA GLY A 429 -1.83 -46.25 17.94
C GLY A 429 -1.61 -45.40 19.20
N SER A 430 -0.90 -44.28 19.20
CA SER A 430 -0.85 -43.39 20.39
C SER A 430 -1.13 -41.94 20.03
N ALA A 431 -2.41 -41.61 19.89
CA ALA A 431 -2.88 -40.24 19.83
C ALA A 431 -2.41 -39.49 21.09
N GLN A 432 -1.45 -38.57 20.95
CA GLN A 432 -1.22 -37.58 22.00
C GLN A 432 -2.39 -36.58 21.96
N PRO A 433 -3.20 -36.48 23.04
CA PRO A 433 -4.43 -35.68 23.04
C PRO A 433 -4.21 -34.16 23.00
N ASN A 434 -2.96 -33.68 23.13
CA ASN A 434 -2.66 -32.23 23.15
C ASN A 434 -2.32 -31.62 21.78
N ALA A 435 -2.31 -32.39 20.69
CA ALA A 435 -2.08 -31.86 19.34
C ALA A 435 -3.34 -31.28 18.67
N GLY A 436 -4.52 -31.41 19.31
CA GLY A 436 -5.81 -31.06 18.68
C GLY A 436 -6.07 -29.56 18.55
N GLU A 437 -5.61 -28.75 19.50
CA GLU A 437 -5.99 -27.32 19.56
C GLU A 437 -5.26 -26.50 18.48
N GLY A 438 -3.95 -26.71 18.28
CA GLY A 438 -3.20 -25.99 17.24
C GLY A 438 -3.56 -26.37 15.80
N ALA A 439 -4.06 -27.59 15.57
CA ALA A 439 -4.45 -28.05 14.25
C ALA A 439 -5.74 -27.39 13.75
N ALA A 440 -6.71 -27.17 14.65
CA ALA A 440 -7.97 -26.51 14.33
C ALA A 440 -7.74 -25.03 13.93
N ASP A 441 -6.95 -24.30 14.72
CA ASP A 441 -6.57 -22.92 14.40
C ASP A 441 -5.86 -22.79 13.04
N GLU A 442 -4.99 -23.76 12.72
CA GLU A 442 -4.24 -23.76 11.47
C GLU A 442 -5.16 -24.03 10.27
N GLU A 443 -6.12 -24.94 10.42
CA GLU A 443 -7.12 -25.21 9.39
C GLU A 443 -8.04 -23.99 9.16
N GLU A 444 -8.49 -23.31 10.22
CA GLU A 444 -9.27 -22.08 10.12
C GLU A 444 -8.49 -20.96 9.40
N GLY A 445 -7.20 -20.81 9.71
CA GLY A 445 -6.32 -19.84 9.05
C GLY A 445 -6.21 -20.10 7.54
N ILE A 446 -6.08 -21.36 7.13
CA ILE A 446 -6.04 -21.75 5.71
C ILE A 446 -7.36 -21.47 5.02
N GLN A 447 -8.47 -21.85 5.65
CA GLN A 447 -9.80 -21.61 5.09
C GLN A 447 -10.05 -20.11 4.88
N SER A 448 -9.61 -19.28 5.84
CA SER A 448 -9.66 -17.83 5.74
C SER A 448 -8.80 -17.29 4.59
N LEU A 449 -7.57 -17.81 4.43
CA LEU A 449 -6.67 -17.46 3.32
C LEU A 449 -7.29 -17.82 1.96
N LEU A 450 -7.83 -19.03 1.82
CA LEU A 450 -8.52 -19.47 0.61
C LEU A 450 -9.78 -18.63 0.33
N GLY A 451 -10.52 -18.25 1.37
CA GLY A 451 -11.68 -17.37 1.25
C GLY A 451 -11.30 -15.99 0.74
N ALA A 452 -10.21 -15.41 1.26
CA ALA A 452 -9.68 -14.13 0.80
C ALA A 452 -9.18 -14.20 -0.66
N TRP A 453 -8.40 -15.22 -1.00
CA TRP A 453 -7.93 -15.45 -2.38
C TRP A 453 -9.09 -15.56 -3.37
N ARG A 454 -10.09 -16.41 -3.08
CA ARG A 454 -11.27 -16.59 -3.96
C ARG A 454 -12.07 -15.30 -4.12
N SER A 455 -12.18 -14.51 -3.05
CA SER A 455 -12.85 -13.22 -3.11
C SER A 455 -12.13 -12.25 -4.04
N LEU A 456 -10.80 -12.22 -3.98
CA LEU A 456 -9.95 -11.44 -4.89
C LEU A 456 -10.09 -11.95 -6.33
N SER A 457 -9.88 -13.24 -6.58
CA SER A 457 -9.97 -13.86 -7.91
C SER A 457 -11.34 -13.63 -8.56
N HIS A 458 -12.43 -13.90 -7.85
CA HIS A 458 -13.78 -13.69 -8.37
C HIS A 458 -14.06 -12.21 -8.69
N PHE A 459 -13.61 -11.29 -7.82
CA PHE A 459 -13.76 -9.87 -8.09
C PHE A 459 -12.95 -9.46 -9.32
N SER A 460 -11.68 -9.84 -9.41
CA SER A 460 -10.79 -9.46 -10.51
C SER A 460 -11.24 -10.02 -11.86
N SER A 461 -11.72 -11.27 -11.88
CA SER A 461 -12.32 -11.86 -13.08
C SER A 461 -13.55 -11.07 -13.55
N ARG A 462 -14.43 -10.69 -12.62
CA ARG A 462 -15.64 -9.93 -12.95
C ARG A 462 -15.35 -8.49 -13.36
N ALA A 463 -14.42 -7.83 -12.69
CA ALA A 463 -14.16 -6.40 -12.86
C ALA A 463 -13.19 -6.10 -14.01
N PHE A 464 -12.16 -6.92 -14.16
CA PHE A 464 -11.06 -6.69 -15.10
C PHE A 464 -10.89 -7.80 -16.13
N GLY A 465 -11.63 -8.90 -16.02
CA GLY A 465 -11.47 -10.07 -16.89
C GLY A 465 -10.25 -10.92 -16.56
N TRP A 466 -9.60 -10.71 -15.40
CA TRP A 466 -8.41 -11.46 -15.02
C TRP A 466 -8.75 -12.89 -14.60
N ALA A 467 -8.09 -13.86 -15.24
CA ALA A 467 -8.28 -15.27 -14.98
C ALA A 467 -7.23 -15.81 -13.99
N LEU A 468 -7.27 -15.33 -12.73
CA LEU A 468 -6.24 -15.67 -11.74
C LEU A 468 -6.19 -17.17 -11.41
N ASP A 469 -7.28 -17.92 -11.62
CA ASP A 469 -7.39 -19.36 -11.30
C ASP A 469 -7.35 -20.28 -12.54
N GLU A 470 -7.31 -19.74 -13.76
CA GLU A 470 -7.47 -20.54 -15.00
C GLU A 470 -6.18 -21.25 -15.39
N GLU A 471 -5.04 -20.58 -15.20
CA GLU A 471 -3.74 -21.15 -15.52
C GLU A 471 -3.39 -22.30 -14.57
N LEU A 472 -2.96 -23.44 -15.11
CA LEU A 472 -2.48 -24.54 -14.28
C LEU A 472 -1.08 -24.21 -13.75
N ASP A 473 -0.79 -24.57 -12.50
CA ASP A 473 0.51 -24.29 -11.87
C ASP A 473 1.67 -24.86 -12.73
N GLU A 474 1.44 -25.99 -13.41
CA GLU A 474 2.38 -26.65 -14.35
C GLU A 474 2.67 -25.79 -15.59
N GLU A 475 1.66 -25.14 -16.17
CA GLU A 475 1.82 -24.27 -17.35
C GLU A 475 2.59 -22.99 -17.01
N ALA A 476 2.35 -22.46 -15.82
CA ALA A 476 3.07 -21.30 -15.31
C ALA A 476 4.55 -21.63 -15.03
N GLU A 477 4.85 -22.84 -14.55
CA GLU A 477 6.23 -23.29 -14.30
C GLU A 477 7.00 -23.43 -15.63
N VAL A 478 6.39 -24.06 -16.62
CA VAL A 478 6.98 -24.20 -17.97
C VAL A 478 7.29 -22.83 -18.58
N ARG A 479 6.38 -21.85 -18.46
CA ARG A 479 6.64 -20.51 -19.01
C ARG A 479 7.77 -19.78 -18.29
N GLU A 480 7.87 -19.90 -16.97
CA GLU A 480 8.95 -19.26 -16.22
C GLU A 480 10.30 -19.90 -16.55
N ASP A 481 10.34 -21.22 -16.71
CA ASP A 481 11.53 -21.93 -17.17
C ASP A 481 11.92 -21.49 -18.60
N GLU A 482 10.95 -21.36 -19.52
CA GLU A 482 11.16 -20.81 -20.86
C GLU A 482 11.69 -19.37 -20.82
N GLU A 483 11.11 -18.48 -20.01
CA GLU A 483 11.57 -17.10 -19.83
C GLU A 483 12.96 -17.02 -19.20
N ALA A 484 13.30 -17.95 -18.28
CA ALA A 484 14.63 -18.03 -17.67
C ALA A 484 15.69 -18.55 -18.65
N GLU A 485 15.30 -19.46 -19.56
CA GLU A 485 16.17 -19.96 -20.64
C GLU A 485 16.38 -18.94 -21.77
N GLU A 486 15.39 -18.09 -22.06
CA GLU A 486 15.43 -17.09 -23.14
C GLU A 486 15.77 -15.66 -22.69
N GLY A 487 15.81 -15.39 -21.38
CA GLY A 487 15.98 -14.05 -20.80
C GLY A 487 17.41 -13.50 -20.84
N GLU A 488 17.61 -12.26 -20.38
CA GLU A 488 18.93 -11.60 -20.33
C GLU A 488 19.98 -12.33 -19.46
N ASP A 489 19.53 -13.24 -18.59
CA ASP A 489 20.37 -14.09 -17.75
C ASP A 489 20.65 -15.47 -18.38
N ALA A 490 20.19 -15.72 -19.61
CA ALA A 490 20.50 -16.94 -20.35
C ALA A 490 22.01 -17.10 -20.50
N PRO A 491 22.57 -18.30 -20.30
CA PRO A 491 23.99 -18.53 -20.45
C PRO A 491 24.40 -18.15 -21.88
N VAL A 492 25.20 -17.08 -22.01
CA VAL A 492 25.77 -16.66 -23.29
C VAL A 492 26.58 -17.83 -23.85
N VAL A 493 26.06 -18.47 -24.89
CA VAL A 493 26.79 -19.46 -25.66
C VAL A 493 27.92 -18.70 -26.35
N VAL A 494 29.12 -18.80 -25.78
CA VAL A 494 30.33 -18.32 -26.44
C VAL A 494 30.65 -19.38 -27.48
N ASP A 495 30.26 -19.12 -28.73
CA ASP A 495 30.78 -19.89 -29.86
C ASP A 495 32.29 -19.71 -29.85
N LEU A 496 33.00 -20.78 -29.47
CA LEU A 496 34.44 -20.84 -29.62
C LEU A 496 34.69 -21.04 -31.10
N ASP A 497 35.10 -19.98 -31.80
CA ASP A 497 35.56 -20.08 -33.17
C ASP A 497 36.69 -21.14 -33.22
N ASP A 498 36.39 -22.30 -33.79
CA ASP A 498 37.32 -23.43 -33.96
C ASP A 498 38.44 -23.15 -35.01
N ASP A 499 38.58 -21.90 -35.44
CA ASP A 499 39.48 -21.48 -36.52
C ASP A 499 40.87 -21.04 -36.00
N GLU A 500 41.60 -21.92 -35.29
CA GLU A 500 43.05 -21.72 -35.12
C GLU A 500 43.83 -23.03 -34.92
N TYR A 501 43.59 -24.02 -35.79
CA TYR A 501 44.50 -25.14 -36.00
C TYR A 501 44.58 -25.53 -37.49
N GLU A 502 45.26 -24.72 -38.29
CA GLU A 502 45.92 -25.16 -39.53
C GLU A 502 47.43 -24.84 -39.51
#